data_AF-A0A9D7SA95-F1
#
_entry.id   AF-A0A9D7SA95-F1
#
_cell.length_a   1.000
_cell.length_b   1.000
_cell.length_c   1.000
_cell.angle_alpha   90.00
_cell.angle_beta   90.00
_cell.angle_gamma   90.00
#
_symmetry.space_group_name_H-M   'P 1'
#
loop_
_entity.id
_entity.type
_entity.pdbx_description
1 polymer ?
#
loop_
_entity_poly.entity_id
_entity_poly.type
_entity_poly.pdbx_seq_one_letter_code
_entity_poly.pdbx_strand_id
1 'polypeptide(L)'
;MNKFNKLIGILFNSIVFFGFSLSYTYSQSSNFNRDSFYYNYETNFLGSEIKDLFELNWTGNVNSCISGSISKKAHEKILQRIFYFRTLVGLKKHLEFDEEYSNYCQDAALMMKANNALDHKPPTSWKCYTTNGAFAASTSNLALGSWGHLGINSLIVDNGINNYFVGHRRWLLYPRNHKFSSGSTDNSLATYVRFRDNDIISPYPEFIAYPSSGYFPKTLIPNGLRWSFSKKRCKF
;
A
#
# COMPACT_ATOMS: atom_id res chain seq x y z
N MET A 1 90.13 -29.31 -26.69
CA MET A 1 89.79 -30.04 -27.94
C MET A 1 88.35 -30.52 -27.86
N ASN A 2 87.51 -30.05 -28.80
CA ASN A 2 86.26 -30.65 -29.32
C ASN A 2 85.10 -30.93 -28.33
N LYS A 3 83.84 -30.57 -28.57
CA LYS A 3 83.13 -30.10 -29.78
C LYS A 3 81.80 -29.44 -29.34
N PHE A 4 81.43 -28.38 -30.05
CA PHE A 4 80.08 -27.81 -30.11
C PHE A 4 79.08 -28.80 -30.74
N ASN A 5 77.82 -28.82 -30.26
CA ASN A 5 76.65 -28.54 -31.11
C ASN A 5 75.34 -28.34 -30.34
N LYS A 6 74.57 -27.37 -30.87
CA LYS A 6 73.27 -26.79 -30.50
C LYS A 6 72.13 -27.80 -30.23
N LEU A 7 71.17 -27.40 -29.39
CA LEU A 7 69.78 -27.20 -29.82
C LEU A 7 69.00 -26.28 -28.86
N ILE A 8 68.28 -25.33 -29.47
CA ILE A 8 67.43 -24.31 -28.86
C ILE A 8 66.07 -24.95 -28.53
N GLY A 9 65.57 -24.73 -27.32
CA GLY A 9 64.22 -25.10 -26.91
C GLY A 9 63.63 -24.00 -26.02
N ILE A 10 62.78 -23.16 -26.61
CA ILE A 10 61.94 -22.19 -25.92
C ILE A 10 60.82 -22.98 -25.23
N LEU A 11 60.72 -22.89 -23.91
CA LEU A 11 59.55 -23.34 -23.16
C LEU A 11 59.02 -22.18 -22.33
N PHE A 12 57.98 -21.53 -22.89
CA PHE A 12 56.95 -20.87 -22.11
C PHE A 12 56.24 -21.95 -21.28
N ASN A 13 56.09 -21.74 -19.97
CA ASN A 13 54.97 -22.30 -19.24
C ASN A 13 54.61 -21.47 -18.00
N SER A 14 53.63 -20.59 -18.23
CA SER A 14 52.36 -20.57 -17.52
C SER A 14 52.40 -20.33 -16.00
N ILE A 15 52.23 -19.06 -15.63
CA ILE A 15 51.74 -18.62 -14.33
C ILE A 15 50.35 -19.24 -14.11
N VAL A 16 50.23 -20.14 -13.15
CA VAL A 16 48.95 -20.67 -12.68
C VAL A 16 48.28 -19.58 -11.84
N PHE A 17 47.34 -18.83 -12.44
CA PHE A 17 46.38 -18.04 -11.67
C PHE A 17 45.38 -19.00 -11.02
N PHE A 18 45.46 -19.15 -9.71
CA PHE A 18 44.35 -19.69 -8.91
C PHE A 18 43.21 -18.68 -8.94
N GLY A 19 42.37 -18.76 -9.98
CA GLY A 19 41.10 -18.08 -10.03
C GLY A 19 40.15 -18.72 -9.03
N PHE A 20 40.07 -18.16 -7.82
CA PHE A 20 38.92 -18.38 -6.94
C PHE A 20 37.72 -17.69 -7.58
N SER A 21 36.97 -18.41 -8.43
CA SER A 21 35.62 -18.00 -8.80
C SER A 21 34.73 -18.21 -7.58
N LEU A 22 34.49 -17.16 -6.80
CA LEU A 22 33.31 -17.13 -5.93
C LEU A 22 32.08 -17.11 -6.84
N SER A 23 31.52 -18.29 -7.08
CA SER A 23 30.18 -18.43 -7.62
C SER A 23 29.21 -17.94 -6.56
N TYR A 24 28.87 -16.65 -6.55
CA TYR A 24 27.68 -16.17 -5.87
C TYR A 24 26.48 -16.72 -6.63
N THR A 25 26.01 -17.92 -6.26
CA THR A 25 24.68 -18.37 -6.65
C THR A 25 23.69 -17.50 -5.92
N TYR A 26 23.22 -16.44 -6.58
CA TYR A 26 22.00 -15.77 -6.18
C TYR A 26 20.85 -16.76 -6.38
N SER A 27 20.53 -17.51 -5.32
CA SER A 27 19.30 -18.30 -5.27
C SER A 27 18.13 -17.34 -5.19
N GLN A 28 17.63 -16.92 -6.35
CA GLN A 28 16.33 -16.27 -6.47
C GLN A 28 15.35 -17.22 -7.13
N SER A 29 15.17 -18.42 -6.56
CA SER A 29 13.90 -19.11 -6.74
C SER A 29 12.93 -18.60 -5.68
N SER A 30 12.40 -17.38 -5.88
CA SER A 30 11.15 -17.03 -5.20
C SER A 30 10.07 -17.94 -5.78
N ASN A 31 9.85 -19.09 -5.14
CA ASN A 31 8.80 -20.02 -5.51
C ASN A 31 7.45 -19.36 -5.23
N PHE A 32 6.98 -18.53 -6.16
CA PHE A 32 5.64 -17.97 -6.12
C PHE A 32 4.65 -19.12 -6.25
N ASN A 33 3.99 -19.49 -5.16
CA ASN A 33 2.96 -20.52 -5.16
C ASN A 33 1.64 -19.90 -5.66
N ARG A 34 1.25 -20.21 -6.90
CA ARG A 34 0.03 -19.70 -7.53
C ARG A 34 -1.21 -19.92 -6.68
N ASP A 35 -1.35 -21.08 -6.03
CA ASP A 35 -2.52 -21.44 -5.23
C ASP A 35 -2.62 -20.57 -3.98
N SER A 36 -1.49 -20.25 -3.34
CA SER A 36 -1.46 -19.32 -2.20
C SER A 36 -1.87 -17.90 -2.62
N PHE A 37 -1.42 -17.43 -3.80
CA PHE A 37 -1.84 -16.14 -4.34
C PHE A 37 -3.34 -16.11 -4.65
N TYR A 38 -3.84 -17.17 -5.29
CA TYR A 38 -5.27 -17.31 -5.61
C TYR A 38 -6.12 -17.36 -4.34
N TYR A 39 -5.73 -18.17 -3.35
CA TYR A 39 -6.42 -18.24 -2.07
C TYR A 39 -6.46 -16.90 -1.34
N ASN A 40 -5.37 -16.14 -1.36
CA ASN A 40 -5.33 -14.81 -0.77
C ASN A 40 -6.22 -13.81 -1.52
N TYR A 41 -6.29 -13.90 -2.85
CA TYR A 41 -7.21 -13.10 -3.66
C TYR A 41 -8.68 -13.40 -3.31
N GLU A 42 -9.08 -14.66 -3.33
CA GLU A 42 -10.44 -15.09 -2.96
C GLU A 42 -10.79 -14.66 -1.52
N THR A 43 -9.91 -14.97 -0.58
CA THR A 43 -10.19 -14.77 0.85
C THR A 43 -10.17 -13.30 1.24
N ASN A 44 -9.17 -12.54 0.79
CA ASN A 44 -8.94 -11.17 1.29
C ASN A 44 -9.30 -10.07 0.29
N PHE A 45 -9.19 -10.30 -1.02
CA PHE A 45 -9.68 -9.31 -1.99
C PHE A 45 -11.19 -9.48 -2.20
N LEU A 46 -11.68 -10.65 -2.66
CA LEU A 46 -13.11 -10.82 -2.86
C LEU A 46 -13.88 -10.90 -1.52
N GLY A 47 -13.33 -11.58 -0.52
CA GLY A 47 -13.95 -11.67 0.82
C GLY A 47 -14.14 -10.32 1.53
N SER A 48 -13.36 -9.29 1.16
CA SER A 48 -13.49 -7.94 1.71
C SER A 48 -14.39 -7.00 0.91
N GLU A 49 -15.16 -7.52 -0.06
CA GLU A 49 -16.16 -6.71 -0.77
C GLU A 49 -17.33 -6.37 0.13
N ILE A 50 -17.66 -5.09 0.24
CA ILE A 50 -18.90 -4.62 0.88
C ILE A 50 -19.96 -4.57 -0.22
N LYS A 51 -20.94 -5.45 -0.16
CA LYS A 51 -21.83 -5.77 -1.29
C LYS A 51 -22.72 -4.61 -1.71
N ASP A 52 -23.17 -3.82 -0.74
CA ASP A 52 -24.11 -2.73 -0.94
C ASP A 52 -24.07 -1.74 0.24
N LEU A 53 -24.86 -0.68 0.15
CA LEU A 53 -24.99 0.32 1.20
C LEU A 53 -25.68 -0.21 2.47
N PHE A 54 -26.42 -1.32 2.36
CA PHE A 54 -27.02 -1.98 3.53
C PHE A 54 -25.96 -2.68 4.36
N GLU A 55 -24.98 -3.35 3.74
CA GLU A 55 -23.83 -3.92 4.44
C GLU A 55 -22.88 -2.84 4.97
N LEU A 56 -22.70 -1.74 4.24
CA LEU A 56 -21.99 -0.56 4.74
C LEU A 56 -22.66 -0.04 6.02
N ASN A 57 -24.00 0.08 6.00
CA ASN A 57 -24.85 0.55 7.08
C ASN A 57 -24.35 1.88 7.68
N TRP A 58 -24.09 2.87 6.82
CA TRP A 58 -23.73 4.19 7.29
C TRP A 58 -24.94 4.88 7.96
N THR A 59 -24.80 5.27 9.23
CA THR A 59 -25.89 5.81 10.06
C THR A 59 -25.95 7.33 10.12
N GLY A 60 -25.07 8.02 9.36
CA GLY A 60 -24.97 9.48 9.40
C GLY A 60 -26.01 10.21 8.54
N ASN A 61 -26.03 11.54 8.68
CA ASN A 61 -26.94 12.42 7.97
C ASN A 61 -26.27 13.78 7.70
N VAL A 62 -26.20 14.15 6.42
CA VAL A 62 -25.58 15.41 5.96
C VAL A 62 -26.39 16.65 6.35
N ASN A 63 -27.71 16.54 6.43
CA ASN A 63 -28.57 17.69 6.71
C ASN A 63 -28.50 18.12 8.19
N SER A 64 -28.40 17.15 9.10
CA SER A 64 -28.23 17.41 10.54
C SER A 64 -26.78 17.34 11.02
N CYS A 65 -25.81 17.17 10.10
CA CYS A 65 -24.39 17.02 10.41
C CYS A 65 -24.07 15.94 11.46
N ILE A 66 -24.78 14.82 11.38
CA ILE A 66 -24.51 13.63 12.19
C ILE A 66 -23.54 12.77 11.39
N SER A 67 -22.29 12.62 11.85
CA SER A 67 -21.28 11.82 11.13
C SER A 67 -21.65 10.33 11.10
N GLY A 68 -22.32 9.85 12.14
CA GLY A 68 -22.75 8.47 12.30
C GLY A 68 -21.56 7.53 12.39
N SER A 69 -21.74 6.29 11.95
CA SER A 69 -20.70 5.27 11.81
C SER A 69 -21.06 4.32 10.68
N ILE A 70 -20.14 3.48 10.24
CA ILE A 70 -20.45 2.30 9.41
C ILE A 70 -20.54 1.05 10.28
N SER A 71 -21.02 -0.07 9.73
CA SER A 71 -21.06 -1.32 10.48
C SER A 71 -19.66 -1.80 10.85
N LYS A 72 -19.55 -2.51 11.98
CA LYS A 72 -18.31 -3.21 12.37
C LYS A 72 -17.78 -4.11 11.24
N LYS A 73 -18.69 -4.83 10.58
CA LYS A 73 -18.36 -5.70 9.44
C LYS A 73 -17.77 -4.91 8.25
N ALA A 74 -18.31 -3.73 7.95
CA ALA A 74 -17.77 -2.86 6.91
C ALA A 74 -16.37 -2.34 7.27
N HIS A 75 -16.14 -1.94 8.53
CA HIS A 75 -14.81 -1.57 9.01
C HIS A 75 -13.79 -2.72 8.86
N GLU A 76 -14.16 -3.93 9.31
CA GLU A 76 -13.32 -5.13 9.20
C GLU A 76 -12.96 -5.43 7.73
N LYS A 77 -13.92 -5.28 6.81
CA LYS A 77 -13.70 -5.43 5.37
C LYS A 77 -12.77 -4.36 4.80
N ILE A 78 -12.88 -3.09 5.23
CA ILE A 78 -11.95 -2.04 4.81
C ILE A 78 -10.51 -2.39 5.24
N LEU A 79 -10.32 -2.80 6.49
CA LEU A 79 -9.01 -3.24 6.97
C LEU A 79 -8.49 -4.48 6.23
N GLN A 80 -9.35 -5.45 5.98
CA GLN A 80 -9.01 -6.65 5.21
C GLN A 80 -8.58 -6.30 3.77
N ARG A 81 -9.23 -5.30 3.15
CA ARG A 81 -8.83 -4.77 1.84
C ARG A 81 -7.43 -4.15 1.87
N ILE A 82 -7.14 -3.32 2.87
CA ILE A 82 -5.81 -2.73 3.07
C ILE A 82 -4.77 -3.83 3.29
N PHE A 83 -5.08 -4.80 4.14
CA PHE A 83 -4.23 -5.95 4.41
C PHE A 83 -3.91 -6.72 3.13
N TYR A 84 -4.91 -7.03 2.31
CA TYR A 84 -4.69 -7.68 1.02
C TYR A 84 -3.67 -6.94 0.15
N PHE A 85 -3.84 -5.63 -0.07
CA PHE A 85 -2.90 -4.85 -0.89
C PHE A 85 -1.50 -4.81 -0.29
N ARG A 86 -1.39 -4.78 1.03
CA ARG A 86 -0.11 -4.85 1.74
C ARG A 86 0.55 -6.23 1.56
N THR A 87 -0.20 -7.32 1.61
CA THR A 87 0.35 -8.67 1.37
C THR A 87 0.86 -8.87 -0.05
N LEU A 88 0.24 -8.25 -1.07
CA LEU A 88 0.70 -8.30 -2.46
C LEU A 88 2.13 -7.79 -2.62
N VAL A 89 2.52 -6.81 -1.82
CA VAL A 89 3.87 -6.21 -1.85
C VAL A 89 4.78 -6.76 -0.76
N GLY A 90 4.42 -7.87 -0.12
CA GLY A 90 5.24 -8.54 0.89
C GLY A 90 5.10 -7.99 2.32
N LEU A 91 4.16 -7.09 2.58
CA LEU A 91 3.87 -6.56 3.92
C LEU A 91 2.79 -7.42 4.59
N LYS A 92 3.22 -8.39 5.41
CA LYS A 92 2.33 -9.41 6.01
C LYS A 92 2.04 -9.21 7.50
N LYS A 93 2.44 -8.08 8.08
CA LYS A 93 2.13 -7.78 9.48
C LYS A 93 0.62 -7.65 9.66
N HIS A 94 0.10 -8.20 10.75
CA HIS A 94 -1.28 -7.95 11.19
C HIS A 94 -1.52 -6.44 11.33
N LEU A 95 -2.74 -6.01 10.97
CA LEU A 95 -3.13 -4.61 11.06
C LEU A 95 -3.88 -4.35 12.35
N GLU A 96 -3.45 -3.32 13.07
CA GLU A 96 -4.14 -2.79 14.23
C GLU A 96 -5.14 -1.72 13.83
N PHE A 97 -6.16 -1.55 14.64
CA PHE A 97 -7.23 -0.59 14.42
C PHE A 97 -7.42 0.30 15.64
N ASP A 98 -7.66 1.59 15.38
CA ASP A 98 -7.98 2.56 16.42
C ASP A 98 -9.40 3.09 16.22
N GLU A 99 -10.23 2.88 17.23
CA GLU A 99 -11.63 3.30 17.21
C GLU A 99 -11.77 4.83 17.33
N GLU A 100 -10.95 5.49 18.15
CA GLU A 100 -11.01 6.94 18.34
C GLU A 100 -10.72 7.67 17.02
N TYR A 101 -9.63 7.29 16.34
CA TYR A 101 -9.28 7.88 15.05
C TYR A 101 -10.27 7.51 13.94
N SER A 102 -11.06 6.44 14.10
CA SER A 102 -12.12 6.09 13.16
C SER A 102 -13.30 7.04 13.27
N ASN A 103 -13.64 7.50 14.48
CA ASN A 103 -14.63 8.55 14.67
C ASN A 103 -14.17 9.86 14.01
N TYR A 104 -12.89 10.22 14.13
CA TYR A 104 -12.35 11.41 13.45
C TYR A 104 -12.37 11.26 11.92
N CYS A 105 -12.04 10.07 11.41
CA CYS A 105 -12.16 9.78 9.98
C CYS A 105 -13.62 9.84 9.51
N GLN A 106 -14.58 9.47 10.34
CA GLN A 106 -16.00 9.51 10.01
C GLN A 106 -16.51 10.95 9.92
N ASP A 107 -16.06 11.84 10.82
CA ASP A 107 -16.27 13.28 10.70
C ASP A 107 -15.67 13.83 9.39
N ALA A 108 -14.43 13.44 9.07
CA ALA A 108 -13.78 13.86 7.83
C ALA A 108 -14.55 13.40 6.58
N ALA A 109 -14.99 12.13 6.55
CA ALA A 109 -15.80 11.60 5.46
C ALA A 109 -17.11 12.38 5.31
N LEU A 110 -17.81 12.65 6.42
CA LEU A 110 -19.01 13.49 6.39
C LEU A 110 -18.72 14.88 5.81
N MET A 111 -17.62 15.53 6.22
CA MET A 111 -17.21 16.84 5.69
C MET A 111 -16.99 16.80 4.17
N MET A 112 -16.27 15.80 3.66
CA MET A 112 -16.04 15.64 2.21
C MET A 112 -17.37 15.41 1.46
N LYS A 113 -18.25 14.55 1.99
CA LYS A 113 -19.59 14.31 1.40
C LYS A 113 -20.45 15.57 1.41
N ALA A 114 -20.50 16.30 2.53
CA ALA A 114 -21.38 17.45 2.72
C ALA A 114 -21.05 18.62 1.78
N ASN A 115 -19.79 18.71 1.35
CA ASN A 115 -19.29 19.78 0.49
C ASN A 115 -18.98 19.30 -0.94
N ASN A 116 -19.11 18.00 -1.21
CA ASN A 116 -18.76 17.37 -2.49
C ASN A 116 -17.37 17.79 -2.99
N ALA A 117 -16.40 17.85 -2.07
CA ALA A 117 -15.04 18.31 -2.32
C ALA A 117 -14.04 17.52 -1.49
N LEU A 118 -12.80 17.41 -1.98
CA LEU A 118 -11.66 16.88 -1.23
C LEU A 118 -10.72 18.01 -0.85
N ASP A 119 -10.40 18.10 0.43
CA ASP A 119 -9.40 19.05 0.93
C ASP A 119 -8.71 18.48 2.17
N HIS A 120 -7.38 18.51 2.20
CA HIS A 120 -6.59 18.12 3.38
C HIS A 120 -6.50 19.26 4.41
N LYS A 121 -6.97 20.46 4.08
CA LYS A 121 -7.04 21.65 4.94
C LYS A 121 -8.42 22.30 4.79
N PRO A 122 -9.51 21.58 5.09
CA PRO A 122 -10.85 22.09 4.87
C PRO A 122 -11.05 23.40 5.64
N PRO A 123 -11.58 24.46 5.02
CA PRO A 123 -11.85 25.71 5.71
C PRO A 123 -12.98 25.52 6.74
N THR A 124 -12.95 26.30 7.81
CA THR A 124 -13.97 26.28 8.88
C THR A 124 -15.38 26.64 8.39
N SER A 125 -15.50 27.22 7.19
CA SER A 125 -16.77 27.54 6.54
C SER A 125 -17.46 26.35 5.87
N TRP A 126 -16.82 25.17 5.81
CA TRP A 126 -17.43 23.98 5.23
C TRP A 126 -18.65 23.51 6.02
N LYS A 127 -19.65 22.99 5.29
CA LYS A 127 -20.81 22.34 5.91
C LYS A 127 -20.33 21.14 6.73
N CYS A 128 -20.89 20.98 7.93
CA CYS A 128 -20.55 19.92 8.89
C CYS A 128 -19.08 19.92 9.32
N TYR A 129 -18.40 21.06 9.26
CA TYR A 129 -17.02 21.18 9.76
C TYR A 129 -16.94 20.81 11.24
N THR A 130 -15.97 19.96 11.58
CA THR A 130 -15.53 19.73 12.96
C THR A 130 -14.01 19.81 13.03
N THR A 131 -13.46 20.19 14.19
CA THR A 131 -12.01 20.21 14.39
C THR A 131 -11.39 18.81 14.24
N ASN A 132 -12.10 17.77 14.71
CA ASN A 132 -11.67 16.38 14.58
C ASN A 132 -11.65 15.91 13.12
N GLY A 133 -12.69 16.25 12.35
CA GLY A 133 -12.75 15.95 10.92
C GLY A 133 -11.69 16.69 10.13
N ALA A 134 -11.41 17.96 10.45
CA ALA A 134 -10.30 18.71 9.84
C ALA A 134 -8.93 18.11 10.18
N PHE A 135 -8.73 17.69 11.43
CA PHE A 135 -7.52 16.97 11.85
C PHE A 135 -7.35 15.69 11.04
N ALA A 136 -8.37 14.81 11.01
CA ALA A 136 -8.33 13.58 10.25
C ALA A 136 -8.17 13.83 8.75
N ALA A 137 -8.77 14.88 8.18
CA ALA A 137 -8.57 15.25 6.79
C ALA A 137 -7.09 15.53 6.48
N SER A 138 -6.36 16.19 7.39
CA SER A 138 -4.94 16.52 7.21
C SER A 138 -3.98 15.32 7.35
N THR A 139 -4.45 14.22 7.93
CA THR A 139 -3.63 13.04 8.27
C THR A 139 -4.09 11.75 7.58
N SER A 140 -5.16 11.81 6.81
CA SER A 140 -5.76 10.68 6.11
C SER A 140 -5.53 10.73 4.61
N ASN A 141 -5.60 9.58 3.96
CA ASN A 141 -5.95 9.51 2.55
C ASN A 141 -7.45 9.75 2.41
N LEU A 142 -7.85 10.54 1.41
CA LEU A 142 -9.24 10.92 1.20
C LEU A 142 -9.72 10.46 -0.19
N ALA A 143 -10.93 9.91 -0.25
CA ALA A 143 -11.59 9.57 -1.49
C ALA A 143 -13.00 10.16 -1.52
N LEU A 144 -13.42 10.58 -2.71
CA LEU A 144 -14.76 11.10 -3.02
C LEU A 144 -15.24 10.45 -4.32
N GLY A 145 -16.55 10.19 -4.43
CA GLY A 145 -17.12 9.37 -5.51
C GLY A 145 -16.92 7.87 -5.30
N SER A 146 -16.36 7.47 -4.16
CA SER A 146 -16.14 6.08 -3.78
C SER A 146 -16.18 5.93 -2.26
N TRP A 147 -16.47 4.73 -1.79
CA TRP A 147 -16.74 4.45 -0.39
C TRP A 147 -16.25 3.06 0.00
N GLY A 148 -16.10 2.82 1.30
CA GLY A 148 -15.71 1.53 1.85
C GLY A 148 -14.50 0.91 1.14
N HIS A 149 -14.61 -0.36 0.76
CA HIS A 149 -13.55 -1.08 0.05
C HIS A 149 -13.22 -0.50 -1.34
N LEU A 150 -14.20 0.09 -2.05
CA LEU A 150 -13.99 0.74 -3.35
C LEU A 150 -13.17 2.02 -3.23
N GLY A 151 -13.30 2.74 -2.11
CA GLY A 151 -12.44 3.87 -1.77
C GLY A 151 -10.98 3.43 -1.63
N ILE A 152 -10.72 2.31 -0.93
CA ILE A 152 -9.35 1.75 -0.84
C ILE A 152 -8.80 1.37 -2.21
N ASN A 153 -9.60 0.74 -3.07
CA ASN A 153 -9.19 0.44 -4.45
C ASN A 153 -8.80 1.72 -5.21
N SER A 154 -9.61 2.77 -5.08
CA SER A 154 -9.36 4.06 -5.74
C SER A 154 -8.07 4.73 -5.25
N LEU A 155 -7.80 4.66 -3.94
CA LEU A 155 -6.56 5.15 -3.33
C LEU A 155 -5.32 4.34 -3.73
N ILE A 156 -5.49 3.04 -4.01
CA ILE A 156 -4.40 2.20 -4.54
C ILE A 156 -4.15 2.48 -6.02
N VAL A 157 -5.19 2.53 -6.85
CA VAL A 157 -5.02 2.88 -8.28
C VAL A 157 -4.45 4.29 -8.41
N ASP A 158 -4.94 5.20 -7.57
CA ASP A 158 -4.45 6.56 -7.37
C ASP A 158 -4.46 7.39 -8.67
N ASN A 159 -5.59 7.35 -9.39
CA ASN A 159 -5.79 8.05 -10.66
C ASN A 159 -5.85 9.57 -10.49
N GLY A 160 -5.68 10.31 -11.60
CA GLY A 160 -5.73 11.77 -11.62
C GLY A 160 -4.35 12.40 -11.82
N ILE A 161 -4.29 13.56 -12.44
CA ILE A 161 -3.03 14.24 -12.78
C ILE A 161 -2.28 14.73 -11.53
N ASN A 162 -3.01 15.19 -10.53
CA ASN A 162 -2.46 15.67 -9.25
C ASN A 162 -1.91 14.53 -8.37
N ASN A 163 -2.20 13.28 -8.73
CA ASN A 163 -1.77 12.07 -8.02
C ASN A 163 -0.55 11.40 -8.68
N TYR A 164 0.23 12.17 -9.46
CA TYR A 164 1.41 11.66 -10.18
C TYR A 164 2.37 10.86 -9.27
N PHE A 165 2.59 11.32 -8.04
CA PHE A 165 3.48 10.67 -7.07
C PHE A 165 2.89 9.43 -6.39
N VAL A 166 1.63 9.09 -6.66
CA VAL A 166 0.85 8.03 -6.01
C VAL A 166 0.89 8.07 -4.47
N GLY A 167 0.70 9.28 -3.92
CA GLY A 167 0.82 9.54 -2.49
C GLY A 167 -0.08 8.64 -1.64
N HIS A 168 -1.32 8.41 -2.08
CA HIS A 168 -2.27 7.59 -1.33
C HIS A 168 -1.81 6.14 -1.26
N ARG A 169 -1.41 5.58 -2.40
CA ARG A 169 -0.84 4.21 -2.47
C ARG A 169 0.38 4.07 -1.58
N ARG A 170 1.30 5.05 -1.62
CA ARG A 170 2.53 5.01 -0.82
C ARG A 170 2.25 5.03 0.68
N TRP A 171 1.24 5.78 1.12
CA TRP A 171 0.82 5.78 2.53
C TRP A 171 0.18 4.45 2.96
N LEU A 172 -0.69 3.86 2.14
CA LEU A 172 -1.30 2.55 2.44
C LEU A 172 -0.27 1.41 2.45
N LEU A 173 0.75 1.51 1.60
CA LEU A 173 1.84 0.53 1.48
C LEU A 173 3.10 0.95 2.24
N TYR A 174 3.00 1.92 3.15
CA TYR A 174 4.14 2.35 3.95
C TYR A 174 4.55 1.22 4.91
N PRO A 175 5.80 0.71 4.85
CA PRO A 175 6.18 -0.50 5.60
C PRO A 175 6.06 -0.36 7.11
N ARG A 176 6.36 0.84 7.65
CA ARG A 176 6.35 1.08 9.10
C ARG A 176 4.97 1.32 9.67
N ASN A 177 3.98 1.66 8.83
CA ASN A 177 2.63 1.77 9.32
C ASN A 177 1.98 0.40 9.34
N HIS A 178 1.47 -0.04 10.48
CA HIS A 178 0.65 -1.24 10.60
C HIS A 178 -0.63 -1.00 11.40
N LYS A 179 -0.92 0.27 11.70
CA LYS A 179 -2.14 0.70 12.36
C LYS A 179 -2.92 1.58 11.39
N PHE A 180 -4.21 1.34 11.26
CA PHE A 180 -5.07 2.09 10.34
C PHE A 180 -6.41 2.36 11.00
N SER A 181 -7.02 3.47 10.63
CA SER A 181 -8.39 3.81 11.00
C SER A 181 -9.10 4.35 9.77
N SER A 182 -10.42 4.22 9.73
CA SER A 182 -11.17 4.68 8.57
C SER A 182 -12.57 5.13 8.97
N GLY A 183 -13.13 6.04 8.19
CA GLY A 183 -14.55 6.42 8.23
C GLY A 183 -15.06 6.54 6.81
N SER A 184 -16.31 6.18 6.58
CA SER A 184 -16.91 6.17 5.25
C SER A 184 -18.35 6.66 5.30
N THR A 185 -18.75 7.38 4.28
CA THR A 185 -20.16 7.52 3.92
C THR A 185 -20.45 6.57 2.75
N ASP A 186 -21.63 6.70 2.15
CA ASP A 186 -22.02 6.15 0.84
C ASP A 186 -21.30 6.77 -0.39
N ASN A 187 -20.41 7.77 -0.23
CA ASN A 187 -19.79 8.50 -1.34
C ASN A 187 -18.36 9.00 -1.05
N SER A 188 -17.90 8.87 0.18
CA SER A 188 -16.59 9.36 0.59
C SER A 188 -15.96 8.42 1.61
N LEU A 189 -14.63 8.43 1.65
CA LEU A 189 -13.82 7.66 2.57
C LEU A 189 -12.67 8.54 3.08
N ALA A 190 -12.40 8.47 4.38
CA ALA A 190 -11.15 8.90 4.97
C ALA A 190 -10.45 7.68 5.59
N THR A 191 -9.15 7.54 5.36
CA THR A 191 -8.32 6.49 5.97
C THR A 191 -7.09 7.11 6.61
N TYR A 192 -7.00 7.06 7.93
CA TYR A 192 -5.87 7.58 8.68
C TYR A 192 -4.62 6.73 8.41
N VAL A 193 -3.52 7.40 8.02
CA VAL A 193 -2.28 6.74 7.57
C VAL A 193 -1.02 7.23 8.30
N ARG A 194 -1.16 8.16 9.24
CA ARG A 194 -0.03 8.81 9.93
C ARG A 194 0.32 8.20 11.27
N PHE A 195 -0.10 6.97 11.56
CA PHE A 195 0.49 6.23 12.68
C PHE A 195 1.98 6.00 12.36
N ARG A 196 2.84 6.52 13.21
CA ARG A 196 4.30 6.40 13.09
C ARG A 196 4.79 5.60 14.28
N ASP A 197 4.83 4.29 14.14
CA ASP A 197 5.58 3.48 15.07
C ASP A 197 7.06 3.62 14.76
N ASN A 198 7.83 3.89 15.80
CA ASN A 198 9.29 3.91 15.73
C ASN A 198 9.87 2.50 15.66
N ASP A 199 9.03 1.48 15.88
CA ASP A 199 9.42 0.09 15.80
C ASP A 199 9.75 -0.28 14.35
N ILE A 200 11.04 -0.48 14.09
CA ILE A 200 11.52 -1.07 12.84
C ILE A 200 11.24 -2.57 12.96
N ILE A 201 10.03 -2.99 12.63
CA ILE A 201 9.65 -4.41 12.76
C ILE A 201 10.14 -5.17 11.54
N SER A 202 11.37 -5.66 11.65
CA SER A 202 11.94 -6.63 10.71
C SER A 202 11.10 -7.92 10.69
N PRO A 203 10.92 -8.59 9.53
CA PRO A 203 11.42 -8.22 8.21
C PRO A 203 10.36 -7.49 7.36
N TYR A 204 10.76 -6.38 6.72
CA TYR A 204 10.03 -5.79 5.60
C TYR A 204 10.80 -6.02 4.29
N PRO A 205 10.15 -6.04 3.13
CA PRO A 205 10.81 -6.09 1.84
C PRO A 205 11.86 -4.98 1.67
N GLU A 206 12.95 -5.25 0.96
CA GLU A 206 13.99 -4.24 0.67
C GLU A 206 13.41 -3.02 -0.06
N PHE A 207 12.43 -3.28 -0.93
CA PHE A 207 11.66 -2.30 -1.65
C PHE A 207 10.20 -2.72 -1.76
N ILE A 208 9.33 -1.74 -1.98
CA ILE A 208 7.92 -1.93 -2.30
C ILE A 208 7.72 -1.54 -3.76
N ALA A 209 7.36 -2.51 -4.59
CA ALA A 209 6.97 -2.32 -5.98
C ALA A 209 5.46 -2.58 -6.14
N TYR A 210 4.78 -1.73 -6.90
CA TYR A 210 3.38 -1.94 -7.29
C TYR A 210 3.23 -1.66 -8.79
N PRO A 211 2.86 -2.66 -9.62
CA PRO A 211 2.68 -4.08 -9.26
C PRO A 211 3.93 -4.74 -8.68
N SER A 212 3.74 -5.78 -7.85
CA SER A 212 4.84 -6.56 -7.29
C SER A 212 5.33 -7.64 -8.27
N SER A 213 6.53 -8.18 -8.03
CA SER A 213 7.05 -9.32 -8.78
C SER A 213 6.25 -10.60 -8.51
N GLY A 214 6.11 -11.47 -9.52
CA GLY A 214 5.43 -12.75 -9.41
C GLY A 214 3.98 -12.68 -9.92
N TYR A 215 3.08 -13.44 -9.31
CA TYR A 215 1.66 -13.41 -9.67
C TYR A 215 1.01 -12.13 -9.18
N PHE A 216 0.30 -11.45 -10.09
CA PHE A 216 -0.41 -10.22 -9.77
C PHE A 216 -1.74 -10.18 -10.53
N PRO A 217 -2.89 -9.87 -9.88
CA PRO A 217 -4.17 -9.83 -10.58
C PRO A 217 -4.19 -8.69 -11.60
N LYS A 218 -4.47 -9.04 -12.86
CA LYS A 218 -4.50 -8.07 -13.97
C LYS A 218 -5.45 -6.89 -13.72
N THR A 219 -6.58 -7.14 -13.07
CA THR A 219 -7.60 -6.14 -12.74
C THR A 219 -7.14 -5.09 -11.74
N LEU A 220 -6.03 -5.33 -11.03
CA LEU A 220 -5.46 -4.41 -10.05
C LEU A 220 -4.26 -3.63 -10.59
N ILE A 221 -3.84 -3.92 -11.83
CA ILE A 221 -2.80 -3.14 -12.47
C ILE A 221 -3.39 -1.76 -12.79
N PRO A 222 -2.80 -0.65 -12.30
CA PRO A 222 -3.34 0.68 -12.55
C PRO A 222 -3.41 0.98 -14.04
N ASN A 223 -4.54 1.54 -14.47
CA ASN A 223 -4.71 2.03 -15.83
C ASN A 223 -3.61 3.06 -16.17
N GLY A 224 -3.17 3.09 -17.43
CA GLY A 224 -2.06 3.96 -17.84
C GLY A 224 -0.69 3.57 -17.27
N LEU A 225 -0.55 2.35 -16.73
CA LEU A 225 0.71 1.78 -16.22
C LEU A 225 1.40 2.65 -15.16
N ARG A 226 0.61 3.30 -14.29
CA ARG A 226 1.12 4.10 -13.17
C ARG A 226 1.72 3.22 -12.08
N TRP A 227 2.93 2.74 -12.32
CA TRP A 227 3.68 1.90 -11.40
C TRP A 227 4.38 2.74 -10.34
N SER A 228 4.76 2.09 -9.25
CA SER A 228 5.48 2.77 -8.17
C SER A 228 6.52 1.87 -7.55
N PHE A 229 7.65 2.48 -7.18
CA PHE A 229 8.74 1.83 -6.46
C PHE A 229 9.12 2.70 -5.25
N SER A 230 9.37 2.07 -4.10
CA SER A 230 9.79 2.72 -2.86
C SER A 230 10.89 1.89 -2.20
N LYS A 231 12.00 2.51 -1.76
CA LYS A 231 13.05 1.88 -0.96
C LYS A 231 13.25 2.64 0.35
N LYS A 232 13.80 1.97 1.36
CA LYS A 232 14.15 2.59 2.64
C LYS A 232 15.00 3.85 2.41
N ARG A 233 14.64 4.96 3.06
CA ARG A 233 15.30 6.29 2.96
C ARG A 233 15.16 7.02 1.61
N CYS A 234 14.32 6.55 0.68
CA CYS A 234 13.89 7.43 -0.41
C CYS A 234 13.11 8.60 0.19
N LYS A 235 13.55 9.83 -0.09
CA LYS A 235 12.77 11.03 0.22
C LYS A 235 11.58 11.07 -0.74
N PHE A 236 10.41 11.38 -0.19
CA PHE A 236 9.21 11.71 -0.95
C PHE A 236 9.05 13.21 -0.97
#